data_AF-A0A6L9IRN7-F1
#
_entry.id   AF-A0A6L9IRN7-F1
#
_cell.length_a   1.000
_cell.length_b   1.000
_cell.length_c   1.000
_cell.angle_alpha   90.00
_cell.angle_beta   90.00
_cell.angle_gamma   90.00
#
_symmetry.space_group_name_H-M   'P 1'
#
loop_
_entity.id
_entity.type
_entity.pdbx_description
1 polymer ?
#
loop_
_entity_poly.entity_id
_entity_poly.type
_entity_poly.pdbx_seq_one_letter_code
_entity_poly.pdbx_strand_id
1 'polypeptide(L)' 'MEISAEQAVFSYAEAYRKLYNRTPRDLRAVDNDWVIVNGARMRVTELEYLTQQLQQEYRQGIEQKRNLVTRLINWFKQ' A
#
# COMPACT_ATOMS: atom_id res chain seq x y z
N MET A 1 -15.09 -2.68 12.60
CA MET A 1 -15.38 -3.88 11.79
C MET A 1 -14.05 -4.57 11.61
N GLU A 2 -13.86 -5.75 12.18
CA GLU A 2 -12.67 -6.56 11.90
C GLU A 2 -12.72 -6.96 10.42
N ILE A 3 -11.69 -6.61 9.65
CA ILE A 3 -11.59 -7.03 8.26
C ILE A 3 -11.10 -8.47 8.21
N SER A 4 -11.70 -9.28 7.33
CA SER A 4 -11.28 -10.67 7.18
C SER A 4 -9.86 -10.75 6.61
N ALA A 5 -9.17 -11.87 6.84
CA ALA A 5 -7.84 -12.09 6.29
C ALA A 5 -7.79 -11.95 4.76
N GLU A 6 -8.85 -12.36 4.05
CA GLU A 6 -8.97 -12.18 2.61
C GLU A 6 -9.09 -10.70 2.22
N GLN A 7 -9.88 -9.93 2.98
CA GLN A 7 -10.04 -8.50 2.76
C GLN A 7 -8.73 -7.74 3.04
N ALA A 8 -8.01 -8.14 4.08
CA ALA A 8 -6.71 -7.56 4.42
C ALA A 8 -5.66 -7.86 3.33
N VAL A 9 -5.60 -9.11 2.86
CA VAL A 9 -4.75 -9.53 1.74
C VAL A 9 -5.08 -8.72 0.48
N PHE A 10 -6.35 -8.61 0.11
CA PHE A 10 -6.76 -7.84 -1.06
C PHE A 10 -6.35 -6.37 -0.94
N SER A 11 -6.64 -5.74 0.21
CA SER A 11 -6.32 -4.34 0.47
C SER A 11 -4.81 -4.07 0.41
N TYR A 12 -4.00 -4.97 0.97
CA TYR A 12 -2.55 -4.88 0.91
C TYR A 12 -2.02 -5.04 -0.52
N ALA A 13 -2.51 -6.02 -1.28
CA ALA A 13 -2.14 -6.22 -2.67
C ALA A 13 -2.41 -4.96 -3.52
N GLU A 14 -3.58 -4.34 -3.31
CA GLU A 14 -3.94 -3.10 -4.00
C GLU A 14 -3.02 -1.93 -3.63
N ALA A 15 -2.73 -1.74 -2.34
CA ALA A 15 -1.83 -0.68 -1.87
C ALA A 15 -0.41 -0.88 -2.42
N TYR A 16 0.11 -2.10 -2.35
CA TYR A 16 1.43 -2.47 -2.86
C TYR A 16 1.53 -2.24 -4.38
N ARG A 17 0.50 -2.63 -5.15
CA ARG A 17 0.43 -2.39 -6.59
C ARG A 17 0.44 -0.90 -6.92
N LYS A 18 -0.33 -0.09 -6.18
CA LYS A 18 -0.36 1.38 -6.39
C LYS A 18 1.00 2.02 -6.17
N LEU A 19 1.74 1.59 -5.15
CA LEU A 19 3.03 2.17 -4.81
C LEU A 19 4.17 1.69 -5.72
N TYR A 20 4.25 0.38 -5.97
CA TYR A 20 5.41 -0.24 -6.63
C TYR A 20 5.15 -0.72 -8.07
N ASN A 21 3.91 -0.65 -8.55
CA ASN A 21 3.47 -1.20 -9.83
C ASN A 21 3.86 -2.68 -10.02
N ARG A 22 3.84 -3.45 -8.92
CA ARG A 22 4.20 -4.87 -8.85
C ARG A 22 3.20 -5.62 -7.98
N THR A 23 3.14 -6.94 -8.11
CA THR A 23 2.41 -7.80 -7.19
C THR A 23 3.34 -8.28 -6.06
N PRO A 24 2.88 -8.30 -4.80
CA PRO A 24 3.64 -8.89 -3.71
C PRO A 24 3.77 -10.41 -3.93
N ARG A 25 4.92 -10.99 -3.56
CA ARG A 25 5.14 -12.44 -3.64
C ARG A 25 4.55 -13.11 -2.39
N ASP A 26 4.08 -14.35 -2.56
CA ASP A 26 3.57 -15.18 -1.47
C ASP A 26 2.61 -14.44 -0.53
N LEU A 27 1.57 -13.83 -1.10
CA LEU A 27 0.52 -13.16 -0.36
C LEU A 27 -0.74 -14.02 -0.33
N ARG A 28 -1.12 -14.52 0.84
CA ARG A 28 -2.33 -15.34 1.01
C ARG A 28 -2.85 -15.33 2.45
N ALA A 29 -4.16 -15.49 2.60
CA ALA A 29 -4.80 -15.76 3.88
C ALA A 29 -4.46 -17.20 4.32
N VAL A 30 -4.25 -17.40 5.62
CA VAL A 30 -4.01 -18.72 6.21
C VAL A 30 -5.21 -19.15 7.04
N ASP A 31 -5.66 -18.26 7.91
CA ASP A 31 -6.83 -18.40 8.78
C ASP A 31 -7.43 -17.00 9.01
N ASN A 32 -8.41 -16.87 9.91
CA ASN A 32 -9.10 -15.59 10.16
C ASN A 32 -8.19 -14.47 10.65
N ASP A 33 -7.10 -14.79 11.36
CA ASP A 33 -6.23 -13.80 12.02
C ASP A 33 -4.82 -13.77 11.46
N TRP A 34 -4.46 -14.68 10.56
CA TRP A 34 -3.11 -14.84 10.06
C TRP A 34 -3.05 -14.85 8.54
N VAL A 35 -1.99 -14.22 8.05
CA VAL A 35 -1.66 -14.09 6.63
C VAL A 35 -0.20 -14.44 6.41
N ILE A 36 0.12 -14.87 5.19
CA ILE A 36 1.51 -14.99 4.72
C ILE A 36 1.77 -13.85 3.75
N VAL A 37 2.92 -13.19 3.90
CA VAL A 37 3.43 -12.13 3.03
C VAL A 37 4.90 -12.38 2.78
N ASN A 38 5.32 -12.50 1.51
CA ASN A 38 6.72 -12.77 1.13
C ASN A 38 7.35 -13.97 1.87
N GLY A 39 6.55 -15.00 2.16
CA GLY A 39 6.99 -16.21 2.87
C GLY A 39 7.02 -16.08 4.40
N ALA A 40 6.74 -14.91 4.98
CA ALA A 40 6.62 -14.71 6.42
C ALA A 40 5.16 -14.72 6.87
N ARG A 41 4.85 -15.33 8.02
CA ARG A 41 3.51 -15.32 8.63
C ARG A 41 3.39 -14.14 9.60
N MET A 42 2.29 -13.39 9.51
CA MET A 42 1.97 -12.26 10.40
C MET A 42 0.47 -12.15 10.65
N ARG A 43 0.08 -11.38 11.66
CA ARG A 43 -1.32 -11.12 12.00
C ARG A 43 -1.99 -10.25 10.94
N VAL A 44 -3.30 -10.40 10.79
CA VAL A 44 -4.14 -9.52 9.96
C VAL A 44 -3.99 -8.06 10.38
N THR A 45 -3.98 -7.79 11.68
CA THR A 45 -3.80 -6.44 12.23
C THR A 45 -2.44 -5.83 11.90
N GLU A 46 -1.38 -6.64 11.85
CA GLU A 46 -0.05 -6.19 11.41
C GLU A 46 -0.07 -5.85 9.91
N LEU A 47 -0.74 -6.68 9.09
CA LEU A 47 -0.91 -6.41 7.66
C LEU A 47 -1.72 -5.15 7.40
N GLU A 48 -2.76 -4.89 8.19
CA GLU A 48 -3.55 -3.66 8.14
C GLU A 48 -2.68 -2.42 8.41
N TYR A 49 -1.86 -2.47 9.46
CA TYR A 49 -0.95 -1.39 9.80
C TYR A 49 0.03 -1.10 8.64
N LEU A 50 0.65 -2.15 8.08
CA LEU A 50 1.53 -2.02 6.91
C LEU A 50 0.78 -1.45 5.69
N THR A 51 -0.47 -1.85 5.48
CA THR A 51 -1.33 -1.33 4.41
C THR A 51 -1.57 0.16 4.58
N GLN A 52 -1.83 0.62 5.80
CA GLN A 52 -2.03 2.05 6.09
C GLN A 52 -0.75 2.85 5.84
N GLN A 53 0.41 2.34 6.25
CA GLN A 53 1.71 2.97 5.98
C GLN A 53 1.97 3.09 4.48
N LEU A 54 1.78 2.02 3.71
CA LEU A 54 1.92 2.02 2.24
C LEU A 54 1.03 3.08 1.58
N GLN A 55 -0.22 3.18 2.02
CA GLN A 55 -1.16 4.19 1.50
C GLN A 55 -0.77 5.62 1.89
N GLN A 56 -0.18 5.82 3.07
CA GLN A 56 0.33 7.12 3.50
C GLN A 56 1.55 7.53 2.66
N GLU A 57 2.51 6.63 2.48
CA GLU A 57 3.69 6.85 1.62
C GLU A 57 3.29 7.18 0.19
N TYR A 58 2.33 6.45 -0.37
CA TYR A 58 1.81 6.72 -1.72
C TYR A 58 1.20 8.12 -1.83
N ARG A 59 0.40 8.54 -0.84
CA ARG A 59 -0.20 9.87 -0.78
C ARG A 59 0.87 10.96 -0.71
N GLN A 60 1.84 10.82 0.19
CA GLN A 60 2.94 11.76 0.36
C GLN A 60 3.80 11.87 -0.92
N GLY A 61 4.13 10.74 -1.56
CA GLY A 61 4.89 10.72 -2.81
C GLY A 61 4.17 11.40 -3.97
N ILE A 62 2.84 11.24 -4.07
CA ILE A 62 2.03 11.96 -5.07
C ILE A 62 2.02 13.47 -4.79
N GLU A 63 1.81 13.88 -3.54
CA GLU A 63 1.77 15.30 -3.17
C GLU A 63 3.09 16.00 -3.50
N GLN A 64 4.22 15.37 -3.18
CA GLN A 64 5.54 15.89 -3.53
C GLN A 64 5.73 16.01 -5.05
N LYS A 65 5.35 14.98 -5.82
CA LYS A 65 5.41 15.02 -7.29
C LYS A 65 4.52 16.12 -7.88
N ARG A 66 3.29 16.27 -7.39
CA ARG A 66 2.38 17.34 -7.86
C ARG A 66 2.95 18.72 -7.58
N ASN A 67 3.53 18.94 -6.40
CA ASN A 67 4.16 20.21 -6.05
C ASN A 67 5.33 20.56 -6.98
N LEU A 68 6.17 19.58 -7.33
CA LEU A 68 7.28 19.79 -8.28
C LEU A 68 6.76 20.12 -9.69
N VAL A 69 5.76 19.39 -10.18
CA VAL A 69 5.15 19.65 -11.50
C VAL A 69 4.50 21.03 -11.54
N THR A 70 3.77 21.43 -10.50
CA THR A 70 3.17 22.77 -10.40
C THR A 70 4.24 23.86 -10.40
N ARG A 71 5.35 23.67 -9.67
CA ARG A 71 6.49 24.61 -9.71
C ARG A 71 7.10 24.72 -11.10
N LEU A 72 7.29 23.60 -11.80
CA LEU A 72 7.81 23.58 -13.17
C LEU A 72 6.87 24.29 -14.15
N ILE A 73 5.56 24.00 -14.10
CA ILE A 73 4.56 24.67 -14.95
C ILE A 73 4.55 26.18 -14.69
N ASN A 74 4.66 26.61 -13.44
CA ASN A 74 4.69 28.03 -13.10
C ASN A 74 5.96 28.73 -13.60
N TRP A 75 7.10 28.03 -13.64
CA TRP A 75 8.33 28.56 -14.21
C TRP A 75 8.26 28.72 -15.74
N PHE A 76 7.68 27.76 -16.45
CA PHE A 76 7.51 27.84 -17.92
C PHE A 76 6.46 28.87 -18.38
N LYS A 77 5.60 29.36 -17.49
CA LYS A 77 4.59 30.38 -17.78
C LYS A 77 5.06 31.82 -17.49
N GLN A 78 6.29 31.99 -16.99
CA GLN A 78 6.93 33.31 -16.86
C GLN A 78 7.61 33.74 -18.16
#